data_AF-A0A128EHS1-F1
#
_entry.id   AF-A0A128EHS1-F1
#
_cell.length_a   1.000
_cell.length_b   1.000
_cell.length_c   1.000
_cell.angle_alpha   90.00
_cell.angle_beta   90.00
_cell.angle_gamma   90.00
#
_symmetry.space_group_name_H-M   'P 1'
#
loop_
_entity.id
_entity.type
_entity.pdbx_description
1 polymer ?
#
loop_
_entity_poly.entity_id
_entity_poly.type
_entity_poly.pdbx_seq_one_letter_code
_entity_poly.pdbx_strand_id
1 'polypeptide(L)'
;MLRAVFLTIFLAVFAIAAQDDVDYLKSVKPTAAKDVKPKAYTEDEILNKQHLTIDDLKLIAPTDEGNLDLDESKIYQEVRVTDLLLAASKIPKSVYVNQVFGMDLSANIQQNISLDLNLSMEKTSGLVWLNSNNLSWSQDEKGVYRTRLWFEANSTNAELKNIQIVAKRNGEFFQKASIKPKLPTFKPIQEKANYAHVVADELVVKSYKTAKFDDNTNIMTIALSAKGANLSSFHLSQDVVKQGINSIKGSYSNQSAFYFVVIENNQTSFSFSYFNAKTAQFENFSLNVKLEIDDLSTQTELNPQDDPFLIYKKLAVFIGAIFFLALYVLSKNTTPLIFAVLIISYNIYTQDPHSTGVVNANTKVKILPIEKSTIFYHTKDAEKVNIFDKNNEYYKVLFKNGKIGWVNQKDLSIDN
;
A
#
# COMPACT_ATOMS: atom_id res chain seq x y z
N MET A 1 -7.86 -41.87 -32.61
CA MET A 1 -7.57 -40.42 -32.73
C MET A 1 -7.37 -39.68 -31.40
N LEU A 2 -7.73 -40.24 -30.24
CA LEU A 2 -7.51 -39.60 -28.93
C LEU A 2 -6.09 -39.78 -28.34
N ARG A 3 -5.18 -40.48 -29.04
CA ARG A 3 -3.80 -40.76 -28.58
C ARG A 3 -2.80 -39.66 -28.93
N ALA A 4 -3.08 -38.80 -29.92
CA ALA A 4 -2.14 -37.78 -30.40
C ALA A 4 -2.37 -36.38 -29.80
N VAL A 5 -3.53 -36.15 -29.17
CA VAL A 5 -3.92 -34.83 -28.64
C VAL A 5 -3.40 -34.63 -27.20
N PHE A 6 -3.18 -35.70 -26.44
CA PHE A 6 -2.72 -35.59 -25.04
C PHE A 6 -1.21 -35.36 -24.90
N LEU A 7 -0.39 -35.74 -25.89
CA LEU A 7 1.07 -35.51 -25.86
C LEU A 7 1.44 -34.08 -26.29
N THR A 8 0.60 -33.44 -27.11
CA THR A 8 0.85 -32.10 -27.66
C THR A 8 0.47 -30.97 -26.70
N ILE A 9 -0.48 -31.18 -25.78
CA ILE A 9 -0.88 -30.15 -24.81
C ILE A 9 0.14 -30.03 -23.67
N PHE A 10 0.88 -31.10 -23.33
CA PHE A 10 1.87 -31.05 -22.24
C PHE A 10 3.23 -30.47 -22.66
N LEU A 11 3.58 -30.50 -23.95
CA LEU A 11 4.79 -29.83 -24.46
C LEU A 11 4.58 -28.33 -24.75
N ALA A 12 3.34 -27.87 -24.89
CA ALA A 12 3.05 -26.48 -25.22
C ALA A 12 3.14 -25.51 -24.03
N VAL A 13 3.17 -26.00 -22.79
CA VAL A 13 3.18 -25.14 -21.58
C VAL A 13 4.60 -24.83 -21.07
N PHE A 14 5.64 -25.46 -21.61
CA PHE A 14 7.04 -25.22 -21.21
C PHE A 14 7.91 -24.48 -22.23
N ALA A 15 7.33 -24.02 -23.35
CA ALA A 15 8.07 -23.36 -24.43
C ALA A 15 7.72 -21.87 -24.62
N ILE A 16 7.10 -21.23 -23.63
CA ILE A 16 6.83 -19.77 -23.66
C ILE A 16 7.45 -19.13 -22.42
N ALA A 17 8.76 -19.19 -22.35
CA ALA A 17 9.56 -18.25 -21.59
C ALA A 17 10.98 -18.27 -22.16
N ALA A 18 11.50 -17.09 -22.49
CA ALA A 18 12.82 -16.82 -23.04
C ALA A 18 12.99 -17.09 -24.54
N GLN A 19 12.65 -16.10 -25.35
CA GLN A 19 13.53 -15.60 -26.41
C GLN A 19 13.09 -14.17 -26.73
N ASP A 20 13.53 -13.20 -25.93
CA ASP A 20 13.42 -11.79 -26.30
C ASP A 20 14.33 -11.55 -27.51
N ASP A 21 13.69 -11.37 -28.65
CA ASP A 21 14.33 -11.23 -29.95
C ASP A 21 14.84 -9.79 -30.13
N VAL A 22 16.10 -9.57 -29.69
CA VAL A 22 16.83 -8.32 -29.89
C VAL A 22 17.03 -8.01 -31.38
N ASP A 23 16.91 -9.00 -32.27
CA ASP A 23 17.00 -8.81 -33.71
C ASP A 23 15.65 -8.41 -34.33
N TYR A 24 14.50 -8.77 -33.72
CA TYR A 24 13.19 -8.21 -34.08
C TYR A 24 13.17 -6.69 -33.88
N LEU A 25 13.67 -6.20 -32.74
CA LEU A 25 13.74 -4.75 -32.44
C LEU A 25 14.68 -3.96 -33.37
N LYS A 26 15.67 -4.62 -34.00
CA LYS A 26 16.53 -4.00 -35.02
C LYS A 26 15.93 -4.04 -36.43
N SER A 27 14.96 -4.93 -36.66
CA SER A 27 14.28 -5.08 -37.96
C SER A 27 13.10 -4.13 -38.14
N VAL A 28 12.57 -3.56 -37.06
CA VAL A 28 11.52 -2.53 -37.09
C VAL A 28 12.17 -1.18 -37.42
N LYS A 29 12.37 -0.91 -38.71
CA LYS A 29 12.42 0.50 -39.15
C LYS A 29 11.07 1.13 -38.82
N PRO A 30 11.02 2.42 -38.42
CA PRO A 30 9.75 3.12 -38.32
C PRO A 30 9.06 2.98 -39.67
N THR A 31 7.92 2.32 -39.69
CA THR A 31 7.02 2.38 -40.83
C THR A 31 6.60 3.84 -40.88
N ALA A 32 7.23 4.62 -41.77
CA ALA A 32 6.68 5.90 -42.19
C ALA A 32 5.20 5.64 -42.45
N ALA A 33 4.34 6.44 -41.81
CA ALA A 33 2.92 6.42 -42.06
C ALA A 33 2.75 6.31 -43.57
N LYS A 34 2.00 5.30 -44.03
CA LYS A 34 1.70 5.14 -45.46
C LYS A 34 1.37 6.53 -45.99
N ASP A 35 2.09 6.97 -47.00
CA ASP A 35 1.80 8.16 -47.80
C ASP A 35 0.39 8.01 -48.38
N VAL A 36 -0.62 8.28 -47.56
CA VAL A 36 -1.87 8.82 -48.05
C VAL A 36 -1.48 10.21 -48.49
N LYS A 37 -1.18 10.38 -49.78
CA LYS A 37 -1.11 11.71 -50.37
C LYS A 37 -2.36 12.45 -49.89
N PRO A 38 -2.23 13.50 -49.07
CA PRO A 38 -3.40 14.28 -48.73
C PRO A 38 -3.93 14.82 -50.05
N LYS A 39 -5.24 14.72 -50.24
CA LYS A 39 -5.91 15.60 -51.19
C LYS A 39 -5.47 17.00 -50.77
N ALA A 40 -4.66 17.66 -51.58
CA ALA A 40 -4.12 18.97 -51.27
C ALA A 40 -5.28 19.96 -51.26
N TYR A 41 -5.95 20.09 -50.12
CA TYR A 41 -6.69 21.29 -49.81
C TYR A 41 -5.65 22.39 -49.69
N THR A 42 -5.83 23.48 -50.42
CA THR A 42 -4.95 24.66 -50.24
C THR A 42 -5.18 25.22 -48.84
N GLU A 43 -4.17 25.83 -48.21
CA GLU A 43 -4.35 26.54 -46.92
C GLU A 43 -5.56 27.49 -46.99
N ASP A 44 -5.79 28.10 -48.14
CA ASP A 44 -6.97 28.93 -48.43
C ASP A 44 -8.31 28.19 -48.29
N GLU A 45 -8.40 26.90 -48.67
CA GLU A 45 -9.63 26.11 -48.52
C GLU A 45 -9.90 25.74 -47.06
N ILE A 46 -8.86 25.48 -46.27
CA ILE A 46 -8.97 25.18 -44.84
C ILE A 46 -9.33 26.45 -44.06
N LEU A 47 -8.65 27.57 -44.32
CA LEU A 47 -8.88 28.87 -43.69
C LEU A 47 -10.29 29.44 -43.96
N ASN A 48 -10.96 28.98 -45.02
CA ASN A 48 -12.33 29.38 -45.37
C ASN A 48 -13.42 28.45 -44.80
N LYS A 49 -13.07 27.38 -44.08
CA LYS A 49 -14.06 26.54 -43.41
C LYS A 49 -14.66 27.27 -42.21
N GLN A 50 -15.99 27.16 -42.06
CA GLN A 50 -16.68 27.67 -40.86
C GLN A 50 -16.32 26.88 -39.59
N HIS A 51 -15.96 25.60 -39.74
CA HIS A 51 -15.53 24.71 -38.67
C HIS A 51 -14.35 23.85 -39.19
N LEU A 52 -13.19 24.04 -38.57
CA LEU A 52 -11.97 23.23 -38.68
C LEU A 52 -12.03 21.98 -37.79
N THR A 53 -11.74 20.81 -38.36
CA THR A 53 -11.54 19.57 -37.58
C THR A 53 -10.12 19.47 -37.01
N ILE A 54 -9.84 18.48 -36.16
CA ILE A 54 -8.45 18.24 -35.72
C ILE A 54 -7.56 17.86 -36.90
N ASP A 55 -8.09 17.11 -37.86
CA ASP A 55 -7.37 16.77 -39.08
C ASP A 55 -7.09 18.00 -39.94
N ASP A 56 -8.01 18.98 -39.99
CA ASP A 56 -7.75 20.27 -40.63
C ASP A 56 -6.63 21.06 -39.93
N LEU A 57 -6.60 21.04 -38.59
CA LEU A 57 -5.56 21.71 -37.80
C LEU A 57 -4.18 21.04 -37.97
N LYS A 58 -4.14 19.71 -38.10
CA LYS A 58 -2.91 18.96 -38.38
C LYS A 58 -2.30 19.31 -39.75
N LEU A 59 -3.14 19.68 -40.72
CA LEU A 59 -2.71 20.03 -42.07
C LEU A 59 -2.09 21.44 -42.17
N ILE A 60 -2.37 22.33 -41.22
CA ILE A 60 -1.84 23.71 -41.17
C ILE A 60 -0.79 23.93 -40.08
N ALA A 61 -0.53 22.92 -39.24
CA ALA A 61 0.49 23.02 -38.19
C ALA A 61 1.90 23.03 -38.83
N PRO A 62 2.78 23.97 -38.46
CA PRO A 62 4.09 24.13 -39.10
C PRO A 62 5.10 23.01 -38.80
N THR A 63 4.75 22.04 -37.96
CA THR A 63 5.61 20.93 -37.52
C THR A 63 4.80 19.68 -37.19
N ASP A 64 5.36 18.50 -37.45
CA ASP A 64 4.84 17.17 -37.01
C ASP A 64 4.87 16.97 -35.48
N GLU A 65 5.30 17.97 -34.72
CA GLU A 65 5.34 17.93 -33.26
C GLU A 65 3.98 18.27 -32.65
N GLY A 66 3.22 17.22 -32.35
CA GLY A 66 2.07 17.29 -31.46
C GLY A 66 1.13 16.14 -31.72
N ASN A 67 1.11 15.15 -30.83
CA ASN A 67 -0.04 14.25 -30.77
C ASN A 67 -1.26 15.08 -30.35
N LEU A 68 -1.99 15.62 -31.32
CA LEU A 68 -3.29 16.28 -31.13
C LEU A 68 -4.35 15.20 -30.90
N ASP A 69 -4.17 14.39 -29.85
CA ASP A 69 -5.18 13.51 -29.26
C ASP A 69 -6.14 14.37 -28.41
N LEU A 70 -6.71 15.38 -29.05
CA LEU A 70 -7.73 16.23 -28.46
C LEU A 70 -9.11 15.72 -28.90
N ASP A 71 -10.11 15.91 -28.06
CA ASP A 71 -11.50 15.61 -28.43
C ASP A 71 -12.03 16.76 -29.29
N GLU A 72 -12.49 16.48 -30.52
CA GLU A 72 -13.03 17.49 -31.45
C GLU A 72 -14.15 18.33 -30.83
N SER A 73 -14.91 17.76 -29.88
CA SER A 73 -15.97 18.47 -29.15
C SER A 73 -15.46 19.64 -28.30
N LYS A 74 -14.16 19.67 -27.97
CA LYS A 74 -13.54 20.77 -27.21
C LYS A 74 -13.20 21.99 -28.07
N ILE A 75 -13.13 21.84 -29.40
CA ILE A 75 -12.74 22.91 -30.33
C ILE A 75 -13.86 23.95 -30.47
N TYR A 76 -15.11 23.50 -30.56
CA TYR A 76 -16.28 24.36 -30.77
C TYR A 76 -17.19 24.50 -29.56
N GLN A 77 -16.69 24.17 -28.36
CA GLN A 77 -17.49 24.34 -27.16
C GLN A 77 -17.81 25.83 -26.97
N GLU A 78 -19.08 26.20 -27.17
CA GLU A 78 -19.57 27.57 -27.02
C GLU A 78 -19.30 28.03 -25.59
N VAL A 79 -18.47 29.06 -25.43
CA VAL A 79 -18.13 29.62 -24.13
C VAL A 79 -18.81 30.98 -24.00
N ARG A 80 -19.64 31.09 -22.97
CA ARG A 80 -20.30 32.34 -22.61
C ARG A 80 -19.50 33.05 -21.52
N VAL A 81 -19.57 34.37 -21.53
CA VAL A 81 -19.06 35.20 -20.44
C VAL A 81 -20.07 35.10 -19.29
N THR A 82 -19.67 34.43 -18.21
CA THR A 82 -20.47 34.21 -17.00
C THR A 82 -19.69 34.67 -15.78
N ASP A 83 -20.38 34.81 -14.63
CA ASP A 83 -19.70 35.04 -13.35
C ASP A 83 -19.35 33.70 -12.67
N LEU A 84 -18.16 33.60 -12.09
CA LEU A 84 -17.80 32.51 -11.20
C LEU A 84 -18.39 32.75 -9.81
N LEU A 85 -19.43 32.00 -9.45
CA LEU A 85 -20.12 32.14 -8.17
C LEU A 85 -19.59 31.14 -7.16
N LEU A 86 -19.09 31.63 -6.02
CA LEU A 86 -18.59 30.79 -4.93
C LEU A 86 -19.63 30.67 -3.81
N ALA A 87 -19.75 29.49 -3.23
CA ALA A 87 -20.51 29.28 -2.01
C ALA A 87 -19.81 28.29 -1.07
N ALA A 88 -19.88 28.58 0.22
CA ALA A 88 -19.36 27.73 1.29
C ALA A 88 -20.52 27.21 2.15
N SER A 89 -20.52 25.92 2.48
CA SER A 89 -21.61 25.27 3.21
C SER A 89 -21.13 24.14 4.10
N LYS A 90 -22.04 23.55 4.87
CA LYS A 90 -21.79 22.47 5.85
C LYS A 90 -20.70 22.78 6.87
N ILE A 91 -20.57 24.06 7.24
CA ILE A 91 -19.66 24.53 8.28
C ILE A 91 -20.33 24.31 9.64
N PRO A 92 -19.66 23.66 10.61
CA PRO A 92 -20.21 23.52 11.97
C PRO A 92 -20.33 24.89 12.66
N LYS A 93 -21.20 24.99 13.67
CA LYS A 93 -21.38 26.24 14.44
C LYS A 93 -20.21 26.50 15.40
N SER A 94 -19.70 25.45 16.03
CA SER A 94 -18.59 25.52 16.98
C SER A 94 -17.77 24.25 16.96
N VAL A 95 -16.47 24.36 17.19
CA VAL A 95 -15.53 23.24 17.27
C VAL A 95 -14.51 23.52 18.37
N TYR A 96 -13.85 22.50 18.91
CA TYR A 96 -12.75 22.71 19.85
C TYR A 96 -11.45 23.05 19.12
N VAL A 97 -10.51 23.70 19.80
CA VAL A 97 -9.12 23.81 19.36
C VAL A 97 -8.56 22.39 19.12
N ASN A 98 -7.81 22.19 18.04
CA ASN A 98 -7.32 20.91 17.51
C ASN A 98 -8.40 19.93 17.02
N GLN A 99 -9.67 20.35 16.93
CA GLN A 99 -10.72 19.58 16.28
C GLN A 99 -10.74 19.81 14.78
N VAL A 100 -10.77 18.71 14.01
CA VAL A 100 -10.91 18.77 12.57
C VAL A 100 -12.34 19.13 12.18
N PHE A 101 -12.50 20.03 11.21
CA PHE A 101 -13.79 20.35 10.62
C PHE A 101 -13.71 20.48 9.11
N GLY A 102 -14.82 20.15 8.45
CA GLY A 102 -14.97 20.24 7.01
C GLY A 102 -15.81 21.45 6.60
N MET A 103 -15.54 21.96 5.40
CA MET A 103 -16.34 22.95 4.72
C MET A 103 -16.51 22.53 3.26
N ASP A 104 -17.76 22.45 2.80
CA ASP A 104 -18.06 22.18 1.39
C ASP A 104 -17.97 23.49 0.62
N LEU A 105 -17.13 23.52 -0.41
CA LEU A 105 -16.94 24.65 -1.30
C LEU A 105 -17.48 24.31 -2.69
N SER A 106 -18.31 25.19 -3.24
CA SER A 106 -18.80 25.09 -4.61
C SER A 106 -18.41 26.30 -5.44
N ALA A 107 -17.99 26.04 -6.68
CA ALA A 107 -17.68 27.01 -7.71
C ALA A 107 -18.61 26.78 -8.90
N ASN A 108 -19.59 27.67 -9.09
CA ASN A 108 -20.57 27.58 -10.16
C ASN A 108 -20.12 28.46 -11.34
N ILE A 109 -19.82 27.80 -12.46
CA ILE A 109 -19.37 28.44 -13.71
C ILE A 109 -20.56 28.88 -14.58
N GLN A 110 -21.77 28.43 -14.23
CA GLN A 110 -23.03 28.70 -14.95
C GLN A 110 -23.08 28.14 -16.38
N GLN A 111 -22.14 27.26 -16.72
CA GLN A 111 -22.08 26.56 -18.01
C GLN A 111 -21.24 25.29 -17.87
N ASN A 112 -21.58 24.27 -18.67
CA ASN A 112 -20.93 22.98 -18.62
C ASN A 112 -19.63 22.98 -19.46
N ILE A 113 -18.56 23.54 -18.91
CA ILE A 113 -17.22 23.56 -19.50
C ILE A 113 -16.20 22.97 -18.53
N SER A 114 -15.13 22.37 -19.06
CA SER A 114 -14.01 21.85 -18.25
C SER A 114 -13.00 22.97 -17.95
N LEU A 115 -12.62 23.12 -16.67
CA LEU A 115 -11.72 24.15 -16.17
C LEU A 115 -10.80 23.60 -15.07
N ASP A 116 -9.58 24.13 -15.05
CA ASP A 116 -8.61 23.90 -13.99
C ASP A 116 -8.80 24.94 -12.89
N LEU A 117 -9.26 24.51 -11.72
CA LEU A 117 -9.53 25.39 -10.58
C LEU A 117 -8.34 25.42 -9.61
N ASN A 118 -7.66 26.56 -9.56
CA ASN A 118 -6.60 26.81 -8.58
C ASN A 118 -7.18 27.56 -7.38
N LEU A 119 -7.04 26.98 -6.19
CA LEU A 119 -7.54 27.56 -4.94
C LEU A 119 -6.37 28.12 -4.12
N SER A 120 -6.53 29.36 -3.65
CA SER A 120 -5.66 29.98 -2.65
C SER A 120 -6.49 30.59 -1.52
N MET A 121 -5.87 30.82 -0.36
CA MET A 121 -6.55 31.41 0.78
C MET A 121 -5.64 32.27 1.64
N GLU A 122 -6.21 33.32 2.22
CA GLU A 122 -5.57 34.16 3.22
C GLU A 122 -6.12 33.78 4.61
N LYS A 123 -5.24 33.27 5.48
CA LYS A 123 -5.59 32.76 6.80
C LYS A 123 -4.52 33.11 7.82
N THR A 124 -4.88 33.10 9.10
CA THR A 124 -3.90 33.21 10.20
C THR A 124 -3.03 31.96 10.29
N SER A 125 -1.86 32.06 10.93
CA SER A 125 -1.03 30.91 11.29
C SER A 125 -1.78 29.89 12.16
N GLY A 126 -2.79 30.35 12.90
CA GLY A 126 -3.57 29.50 13.79
C GLY A 126 -4.60 28.58 13.12
N LEU A 127 -4.78 28.70 11.80
CA LEU A 127 -5.66 27.84 11.02
C LEU A 127 -4.82 27.01 10.05
N VAL A 128 -4.92 25.69 10.13
CA VAL A 128 -4.22 24.76 9.23
C VAL A 128 -5.22 24.28 8.18
N TRP A 129 -4.85 24.37 6.91
CA TRP A 129 -5.60 23.76 5.81
C TRP A 129 -4.99 22.38 5.52
N LEU A 130 -5.71 21.33 5.90
CA LEU A 130 -5.17 19.98 6.01
C LEU A 130 -4.97 19.28 4.66
N ASN A 131 -5.85 19.55 3.68
CA ASN A 131 -5.84 18.92 2.37
C ASN A 131 -5.42 19.86 1.23
N SER A 132 -4.46 20.77 1.49
CA SER A 132 -3.96 21.73 0.49
C SER A 132 -3.26 21.07 -0.69
N ASN A 133 -2.63 19.91 -0.48
CA ASN A 133 -1.77 19.26 -1.47
C ASN A 133 -2.48 18.17 -2.27
N ASN A 134 -3.70 17.79 -1.88
CA ASN A 134 -4.45 16.68 -2.45
C ASN A 134 -5.93 17.04 -2.65
N LEU A 135 -6.18 18.27 -3.09
CA LEU A 135 -7.53 18.74 -3.39
C LEU A 135 -8.04 18.11 -4.69
N SER A 136 -9.26 17.60 -4.67
CA SER A 136 -9.94 17.08 -5.87
C SER A 136 -11.30 17.74 -6.03
N TRP A 137 -11.62 18.10 -7.26
CA TRP A 137 -12.90 18.70 -7.63
C TRP A 137 -13.77 17.68 -8.34
N SER A 138 -15.06 17.67 -8.02
CA SER A 138 -16.08 16.95 -8.78
C SER A 138 -16.98 17.96 -9.48
N GLN A 139 -17.13 17.84 -10.80
CA GLN A 139 -18.04 18.67 -11.59
C GLN A 139 -19.39 17.97 -11.76
N ASP A 140 -20.49 18.71 -11.64
CA ASP A 140 -21.82 18.25 -12.02
C ASP A 140 -22.22 18.68 -13.46
N GLU A 141 -23.30 18.10 -13.99
CA GLU A 141 -23.79 18.36 -15.36
C GLU A 141 -24.16 19.83 -15.62
N LYS A 142 -24.30 20.65 -14.57
CA LYS A 142 -24.65 22.07 -14.65
C LYS A 142 -23.43 22.99 -14.58
N GLY A 143 -22.21 22.43 -14.57
CA GLY A 143 -20.98 23.21 -14.49
C GLY A 143 -20.67 23.71 -13.08
N VAL A 144 -21.17 23.04 -12.03
CA VAL A 144 -20.80 23.34 -10.65
C VAL A 144 -19.72 22.37 -10.19
N TYR A 145 -18.59 22.95 -9.84
CA TYR A 145 -17.46 22.25 -9.25
C TYR A 145 -17.62 22.23 -7.74
N ARG A 146 -17.44 21.06 -7.12
CA ARG A 146 -17.56 20.86 -5.67
C ARG A 146 -16.30 20.23 -5.13
N THR A 147 -15.87 20.69 -3.97
CA THR A 147 -14.81 20.07 -3.19
C THR A 147 -15.07 20.24 -1.70
N ARG A 148 -14.37 19.45 -0.88
CA ARG A 148 -14.44 19.55 0.58
C ARG A 148 -13.09 19.96 1.11
N LEU A 149 -13.06 21.08 1.81
CA LEU A 149 -11.88 21.62 2.49
C LEU A 149 -11.89 21.13 3.94
N TRP A 150 -10.73 20.70 4.43
CA TRP A 150 -10.54 20.24 5.81
C TRP A 150 -9.61 21.16 6.55
N PHE A 151 -10.00 21.54 7.77
CA PHE A 151 -9.27 22.49 8.59
C PHE A 151 -9.09 21.99 10.02
N GLU A 152 -8.05 22.48 10.66
CA GLU A 152 -7.78 22.34 12.09
C GLU A 152 -7.32 23.69 12.63
N ALA A 153 -7.91 24.16 13.73
CA ALA A 153 -7.50 25.40 14.37
C ALA A 153 -6.71 25.11 15.64
N ASN A 154 -5.50 25.61 15.74
CA ASN A 154 -4.63 25.42 16.92
C ASN A 154 -4.81 26.51 17.98
N SER A 155 -5.70 27.47 17.75
CA SER A 155 -5.97 28.59 18.65
C SER A 155 -7.39 29.10 18.50
N THR A 156 -7.88 29.81 19.51
CA THR A 156 -9.23 30.39 19.50
C THR A 156 -9.37 31.58 18.55
N ASN A 157 -8.25 32.17 18.13
CA ASN A 157 -8.18 33.37 17.30
C ASN A 157 -7.89 33.03 15.82
N ALA A 158 -8.09 31.77 15.43
CA ALA A 158 -7.88 31.33 14.06
C ALA A 158 -8.88 32.01 13.11
N GLU A 159 -8.40 32.61 12.02
CA GLU A 159 -9.24 33.32 11.05
C GLU A 159 -8.93 32.89 9.61
N LEU A 160 -9.98 32.92 8.79
CA LEU A 160 -9.93 32.79 7.33
C LEU A 160 -10.47 34.08 6.75
N LYS A 161 -9.58 34.91 6.21
CA LYS A 161 -9.95 36.22 5.67
C LYS A 161 -10.57 36.10 4.29
N ASN A 162 -10.03 35.22 3.45
CA ASN A 162 -10.44 35.11 2.06
C ASN A 162 -10.11 33.73 1.48
N ILE A 163 -10.98 33.22 0.63
CA ILE A 163 -10.70 32.13 -0.32
C ILE A 163 -10.83 32.72 -1.71
N GLN A 164 -9.81 32.51 -2.54
CA GLN A 164 -9.79 32.91 -3.93
C GLN A 164 -9.70 31.68 -4.82
N ILE A 165 -10.48 31.66 -5.89
CA ILE A 165 -10.39 30.67 -6.96
C ILE A 165 -9.98 31.38 -8.24
N VAL A 166 -8.97 30.85 -8.91
CA VAL A 166 -8.58 31.21 -10.27
C VAL A 166 -8.88 30.02 -11.17
N ALA A 167 -9.88 30.17 -12.02
CA ALA A 167 -10.22 29.19 -13.03
C ALA A 167 -9.36 29.43 -14.28
N LYS A 168 -8.78 28.35 -14.80
CA LYS A 168 -8.01 28.36 -16.04
C LYS A 168 -8.64 27.42 -17.06
N ARG A 169 -8.49 27.74 -18.33
CA ARG A 169 -8.86 26.88 -19.45
C ARG A 169 -7.64 26.73 -20.34
N ASN A 170 -7.22 25.51 -20.62
CA ASN A 170 -6.03 25.22 -21.44
C ASN A 170 -4.78 25.99 -20.94
N GLY A 171 -4.61 26.11 -19.62
CA GLY A 171 -3.50 26.86 -19.00
C GLY A 171 -3.68 28.38 -18.93
N GLU A 172 -4.63 28.96 -19.67
CA GLU A 172 -4.88 30.40 -19.69
C GLU A 172 -5.89 30.84 -18.64
N PHE A 173 -5.78 32.08 -18.18
CA PHE A 173 -6.74 32.68 -17.25
C PHE A 173 -8.14 32.73 -17.86
N PHE A 174 -9.12 32.17 -17.16
CA PHE A 174 -10.52 32.24 -17.56
C PHE A 174 -11.30 33.23 -16.68
N GLN A 175 -11.38 32.93 -15.37
CA GLN A 175 -12.15 33.74 -14.41
C GLN A 175 -11.52 33.67 -13.03
N LYS A 176 -11.87 34.64 -12.17
CA LYS A 176 -11.54 34.60 -10.74
C LYS A 176 -12.72 35.03 -9.90
N ALA A 177 -12.81 34.48 -8.69
CA ALA A 177 -13.77 34.89 -7.70
C ALA A 177 -13.19 34.73 -6.30
N SER A 178 -13.83 35.40 -5.35
CA SER A 178 -13.41 35.41 -3.95
C SER A 178 -14.60 35.31 -3.03
N ILE A 179 -14.43 34.64 -1.89
CA ILE A 179 -15.44 34.54 -0.84
C ILE A 179 -14.77 34.62 0.52
N LYS A 180 -15.48 35.19 1.50
CA LYS A 180 -15.10 35.19 2.92
C LYS A 180 -16.07 34.30 3.71
N PRO A 181 -15.78 32.99 3.87
CA PRO A 181 -16.63 32.11 4.66
C PRO A 181 -16.60 32.48 6.15
N LYS A 182 -17.73 32.30 6.84
CA LYS A 182 -17.79 32.43 8.29
C LYS A 182 -17.31 31.13 8.94
N LEU A 183 -16.21 31.19 9.68
CA LEU A 183 -15.67 30.05 10.43
C LEU A 183 -16.52 29.71 11.69
N PRO A 184 -16.41 28.47 12.21
CA PRO A 184 -16.98 28.10 13.51
C PRO A 184 -16.37 28.91 14.66
N THR A 185 -17.08 28.99 15.79
CA THR A 185 -16.48 29.43 17.05
C THR A 185 -15.55 28.34 17.60
N PHE A 186 -14.30 28.71 17.92
CA PHE A 186 -13.31 27.81 18.50
C PHE A 186 -13.36 27.81 20.03
N LYS A 187 -13.63 26.64 20.62
CA LYS A 187 -13.68 26.44 22.07
C LYS A 187 -12.30 26.00 22.59
N PRO A 188 -11.74 26.63 23.62
CA PRO A 188 -10.48 26.19 24.22
C PRO A 188 -10.65 24.84 24.91
N ILE A 189 -9.55 24.09 25.00
CA ILE A 189 -9.43 22.88 25.82
C ILE A 189 -8.39 23.17 26.89
N GLN A 190 -8.67 22.80 28.14
CA GLN A 190 -7.68 22.85 29.21
C GLN A 190 -6.74 21.66 29.06
N GLU A 191 -5.48 21.91 28.72
CA GLU A 191 -4.49 20.86 28.48
C GLU A 191 -4.17 20.04 29.74
N LYS A 192 -3.83 18.76 29.53
CA LYS A 192 -3.37 17.82 30.54
C LYS A 192 -1.98 17.31 30.16
N ALA A 193 -1.18 16.91 31.14
CA ALA A 193 0.21 16.48 30.93
C ALA A 193 0.36 15.34 29.89
N ASN A 194 -0.59 14.38 29.87
CA ASN A 194 -0.57 13.25 28.96
C ASN A 194 -1.40 13.46 27.68
N TYR A 195 -1.78 14.71 27.36
CA TYR A 195 -2.60 14.99 26.19
C TYR A 195 -1.81 14.78 24.89
N ALA A 196 -2.36 13.96 24.01
CA ALA A 196 -1.79 13.64 22.71
C ALA A 196 -2.08 14.67 21.61
N HIS A 197 -2.67 15.83 21.95
CA HIS A 197 -3.04 16.89 20.99
C HIS A 197 -4.01 16.43 19.90
N VAL A 198 -4.78 15.37 20.17
CA VAL A 198 -5.83 14.86 19.28
C VAL A 198 -7.19 15.16 19.87
N VAL A 199 -8.05 15.80 19.08
CA VAL A 199 -9.49 15.85 19.31
C VAL A 199 -10.17 14.93 18.31
N ALA A 200 -10.99 14.02 18.79
CA ALA A 200 -11.65 13.03 17.95
C ALA A 200 -13.08 12.76 18.44
N ASP A 201 -13.94 12.26 17.56
CA ASP A 201 -15.23 11.69 17.97
C ASP A 201 -15.07 10.34 18.68
N GLU A 202 -14.00 9.62 18.33
CA GLU A 202 -13.62 8.32 18.86
C GLU A 202 -12.14 8.08 18.50
N LEU A 203 -11.35 7.58 19.45
CA LEU A 203 -10.00 7.07 19.22
C LEU A 203 -9.91 5.65 19.78
N VAL A 204 -9.30 4.73 19.01
CA VAL A 204 -9.15 3.33 19.38
C VAL A 204 -7.71 2.90 19.16
N VAL A 205 -7.11 2.28 20.18
CA VAL A 205 -5.87 1.52 20.03
C VAL A 205 -6.23 0.13 19.50
N LYS A 206 -5.84 -0.16 18.25
CA LYS A 206 -6.12 -1.45 17.60
C LYS A 206 -5.15 -2.54 18.05
N SER A 207 -3.87 -2.18 18.13
CA SER A 207 -2.82 -3.04 18.63
C SER A 207 -1.62 -2.19 19.03
N TYR A 208 -0.72 -2.76 19.83
CA TYR A 208 0.57 -2.17 20.13
C TYR A 208 1.60 -3.28 20.35
N LYS A 209 2.85 -3.00 20.03
CA LYS A 209 3.99 -3.90 20.25
C LYS A 209 5.15 -3.09 20.82
N THR A 210 5.90 -3.69 21.74
CA THR A 210 7.14 -3.10 22.25
C THR A 210 8.32 -4.01 21.96
N ALA A 211 9.39 -3.43 21.43
CA ALA A 211 10.65 -4.11 21.14
C ALA A 211 11.82 -3.29 21.71
N LYS A 212 12.98 -3.93 21.86
CA LYS A 212 14.22 -3.25 22.25
C LYS A 212 14.65 -2.28 21.13
N PHE A 213 14.96 -1.02 21.48
CA PHE A 213 15.49 -0.03 20.53
C PHE A 213 17.01 0.09 20.64
N ASP A 214 17.51 0.24 21.87
CA ASP A 214 18.93 0.19 22.23
C ASP A 214 19.10 -0.40 23.65
N ASP A 215 20.30 -0.29 24.22
CA ASP A 215 20.58 -0.88 25.54
C ASP A 215 19.83 -0.22 26.71
N ASN A 216 19.33 1.01 26.54
CA ASN A 216 18.69 1.80 27.58
C ASN A 216 17.21 2.13 27.28
N THR A 217 16.75 1.89 26.06
CA THR A 217 15.42 2.26 25.60
C THR A 217 14.71 1.16 24.79
N ASN A 218 13.38 1.23 24.85
CA ASN A 218 12.47 0.40 24.09
C ASN A 218 11.68 1.27 23.10
N ILE A 219 11.32 0.70 21.96
CA ILE A 219 10.41 1.32 21.00
C ILE A 219 9.04 0.64 21.07
N MET A 220 8.01 1.44 21.32
CA MET A 220 6.62 1.01 21.24
C MET A 220 6.01 1.53 19.93
N THR A 221 5.43 0.63 19.14
CA THR A 221 4.63 0.98 17.96
C THR A 221 3.15 0.73 18.27
N ILE A 222 2.30 1.73 18.01
CA ILE A 222 0.88 1.75 18.34
C ILE A 222 0.07 1.93 17.04
N ALA A 223 -0.80 0.98 16.75
CA ALA A 223 -1.78 1.09 15.67
C ALA A 223 -3.03 1.82 16.19
N LEU A 224 -3.25 3.03 15.69
CA LEU A 224 -4.37 3.90 16.07
C LEU A 224 -5.43 3.93 14.98
N SER A 225 -6.68 4.05 15.38
CA SER A 225 -7.82 4.32 14.49
C SER A 225 -8.70 5.38 15.13
N ALA A 226 -9.07 6.40 14.37
CA ALA A 226 -9.85 7.53 14.88
C ALA A 226 -10.96 7.95 13.93
N LYS A 227 -12.04 8.50 14.50
CA LYS A 227 -13.14 9.15 13.77
C LYS A 227 -13.11 10.66 14.01
N GLY A 228 -13.28 11.43 12.94
CA GLY A 228 -13.36 12.89 13.01
C GLY A 228 -12.09 13.54 13.59
N ALA A 229 -10.91 13.06 13.19
CA ALA A 229 -9.64 13.41 13.82
C ALA A 229 -8.52 13.59 12.79
N ASN A 230 -7.47 14.31 13.20
CA ASN A 230 -6.21 14.37 12.49
C ASN A 230 -5.11 13.73 13.36
N LEU A 231 -4.76 12.48 13.02
CA LEU A 231 -3.72 11.71 13.69
C LEU A 231 -2.31 12.21 13.36
N SER A 232 -2.12 13.10 12.38
CA SER A 232 -0.80 13.71 12.16
C SER A 232 -0.42 14.69 13.27
N SER A 233 -1.42 15.25 13.95
CA SER A 233 -1.23 16.12 15.12
C SER A 233 -0.92 15.35 16.40
N PHE A 234 -0.95 14.00 16.37
CA PHE A 234 -0.68 13.20 17.57
C PHE A 234 0.77 13.39 18.02
N HIS A 235 0.94 13.99 19.20
CA HIS A 235 2.21 14.10 19.91
C HIS A 235 1.99 14.33 21.40
N LEU A 236 2.93 13.88 22.20
CA LEU A 236 2.96 14.14 23.64
C LEU A 236 3.91 15.28 23.95
N SER A 237 3.50 16.20 24.82
CA SER A 237 4.33 17.33 25.28
C SER A 237 5.35 16.95 26.36
N GLN A 238 5.25 15.74 26.92
CA GLN A 238 6.21 15.24 27.90
C GLN A 238 7.53 14.83 27.22
N ASP A 239 8.63 14.87 27.97
CA ASP A 239 9.96 14.47 27.51
C ASP A 239 9.98 12.96 27.18
N VAL A 240 9.68 12.63 25.93
CA VAL A 240 9.90 11.32 25.34
C VAL A 240 11.19 11.35 24.53
N VAL A 241 11.98 10.28 24.60
CA VAL A 241 13.30 10.22 23.93
C VAL A 241 13.17 10.50 22.44
N LYS A 242 12.16 9.90 21.80
CA LYS A 242 11.80 10.11 20.40
C LYS A 242 10.36 9.69 20.17
N GLN A 243 9.65 10.38 19.28
CA GLN A 243 8.29 10.00 18.88
C GLN A 243 8.00 10.40 17.43
N GLY A 244 6.94 9.85 16.86
CA GLY A 244 6.43 10.31 15.58
C GLY A 244 5.37 9.39 14.97
N ILE A 245 4.84 9.84 13.83
CA ILE A 245 3.89 9.06 13.04
C ILE A 245 4.64 8.44 11.86
N ASN A 246 4.65 7.12 11.78
CA ASN A 246 5.31 6.37 10.72
C ASN A 246 4.47 6.35 9.43
N SER A 247 3.16 6.16 9.55
CA SER A 247 2.26 6.23 8.40
C SER A 247 0.84 6.60 8.81
N ILE A 248 0.10 7.21 7.87
CA ILE A 248 -1.30 7.62 8.01
C ILE A 248 -2.07 7.16 6.78
N LYS A 249 -3.27 6.62 6.99
CA LYS A 249 -4.19 6.21 5.94
C LYS A 249 -5.62 6.67 6.25
N GLY A 250 -6.43 6.82 5.21
CA GLY A 250 -7.84 7.21 5.33
C GLY A 250 -8.06 8.72 5.28
N SER A 251 -9.30 9.12 5.53
CA SER A 251 -9.74 10.52 5.54
C SER A 251 -9.92 11.02 6.98
N TYR A 252 -10.05 12.32 7.20
CA TYR A 252 -10.27 12.85 8.55
C TYR A 252 -11.57 12.36 9.21
N SER A 253 -12.55 11.88 8.42
CA SER A 253 -13.74 11.22 8.97
C SER A 253 -13.43 9.86 9.59
N ASN A 254 -12.50 9.09 8.99
CA ASN A 254 -12.03 7.80 9.46
C ASN A 254 -10.56 7.64 9.07
N GLN A 255 -9.68 7.76 10.06
CA GLN A 255 -8.23 7.74 9.85
C GLN A 255 -7.60 6.62 10.64
N SER A 256 -6.48 6.10 10.15
CA SER A 256 -5.65 5.12 10.86
C SER A 256 -4.19 5.54 10.76
N ALA A 257 -3.43 5.32 11.82
CA ALA A 257 -2.02 5.68 11.85
C ALA A 257 -1.19 4.68 12.66
N PHE A 258 0.09 4.58 12.32
CA PHE A 258 1.08 3.91 13.15
C PHE A 258 1.93 4.98 13.84
N TYR A 259 1.76 5.12 15.14
CA TYR A 259 2.57 6.00 15.98
C TYR A 259 3.70 5.18 16.62
N PHE A 260 4.89 5.76 16.75
CA PHE A 260 5.98 5.17 17.51
C PHE A 260 6.43 6.12 18.62
N VAL A 261 6.88 5.54 19.72
CA VAL A 261 7.52 6.26 20.83
C VAL A 261 8.69 5.43 21.38
N VAL A 262 9.79 6.12 21.68
CA VAL A 262 10.95 5.55 22.36
C VAL A 262 10.89 5.95 23.83
N ILE A 263 10.88 4.95 24.69
CA ILE A 263 10.71 5.05 26.14
C ILE A 263 11.87 4.38 26.86
N GLU A 264 12.20 4.83 28.06
CA GLU A 264 13.26 4.22 28.88
C GLU A 264 12.92 2.78 29.30
N ASN A 265 13.93 1.93 29.46
CA ASN A 265 13.76 0.52 29.83
C ASN A 265 13.13 0.28 31.22
N ASN A 266 13.15 1.29 32.09
CA ASN A 266 12.51 1.25 33.41
C ASN A 266 10.99 1.49 33.35
N GLN A 267 10.44 1.98 32.24
CA GLN A 267 9.02 2.29 32.11
C GLN A 267 8.22 1.01 31.86
N THR A 268 7.28 0.72 32.76
CA THR A 268 6.42 -0.48 32.68
C THR A 268 5.08 -0.21 31.99
N SER A 269 4.71 1.06 31.82
CA SER A 269 3.51 1.47 31.11
C SER A 269 3.73 2.76 30.31
N PHE A 270 3.00 2.87 29.20
CA PHE A 270 2.91 4.07 28.39
C PHE A 270 1.47 4.56 28.43
N SER A 271 1.26 5.81 28.82
CA SER A 271 -0.08 6.39 28.92
C SER A 271 -0.21 7.70 28.14
N PHE A 272 -1.39 7.89 27.55
CA PHE A 272 -1.74 9.10 26.83
C PHE A 272 -3.25 9.33 26.90
N SER A 273 -3.68 10.56 26.63
CA SER A 273 -5.09 10.92 26.55
C SER A 273 -5.42 11.67 25.28
N TYR A 274 -6.66 11.57 24.85
CA TYR A 274 -7.22 12.40 23.77
C TYR A 274 -8.49 13.08 24.28
N PHE A 275 -8.90 14.16 23.61
CA PHE A 275 -10.15 14.83 23.94
C PHE A 275 -11.27 14.31 23.04
N ASN A 276 -12.29 13.69 23.63
CA ASN A 276 -13.45 13.21 22.91
C ASN A 276 -14.44 14.37 22.68
N ALA A 277 -14.65 14.72 21.41
CA ALA A 277 -15.52 15.83 21.02
C ALA A 277 -17.01 15.58 21.30
N LYS A 278 -17.45 14.32 21.39
CA LYS A 278 -18.83 13.92 21.67
C LYS A 278 -19.15 13.96 23.17
N THR A 279 -18.25 13.46 24.00
CA THR A 279 -18.43 13.46 25.47
C THR A 279 -17.92 14.74 26.12
N ALA A 280 -17.14 15.54 25.39
CA ALA A 280 -16.46 16.75 25.88
C ALA A 280 -15.52 16.46 27.07
N GLN A 281 -14.88 15.30 27.06
CA GLN A 281 -14.01 14.83 28.14
C GLN A 281 -12.73 14.20 27.61
N PHE A 282 -11.71 14.17 28.47
CA PHE A 282 -10.49 13.43 28.19
C PHE A 282 -10.69 11.94 28.48
N GLU A 283 -10.32 11.11 27.51
CA GLU A 283 -10.27 9.66 27.65
C GLU A 283 -8.81 9.21 27.67
N ASN A 284 -8.48 8.29 28.59
CA ASN A 284 -7.11 7.86 28.85
C ASN A 284 -6.87 6.44 28.33
N PHE A 285 -5.69 6.23 27.76
CA PHE A 285 -5.14 4.92 27.43
C PHE A 285 -3.92 4.64 28.32
N SER A 286 -3.79 3.40 28.75
CA SER A 286 -2.62 2.89 29.48
C SER A 286 -2.22 1.55 28.88
N LEU A 287 -1.08 1.53 28.21
CA LEU A 287 -0.53 0.38 27.51
C LEU A 287 0.61 -0.22 28.31
N ASN A 288 0.63 -1.53 28.48
CA ASN A 288 1.70 -2.19 29.22
C ASN A 288 2.93 -2.36 28.34
N VAL A 289 4.10 -2.03 28.89
CA VAL A 289 5.38 -2.23 28.22
C VAL A 289 5.79 -3.68 28.44
N LYS A 290 5.44 -4.55 27.48
CA LYS A 290 5.87 -5.95 27.45
C LYS A 290 6.83 -6.13 26.29
N LEU A 291 8.08 -6.44 26.60
CA LEU A 291 9.08 -6.75 25.59
C LEU A 291 8.69 -8.06 24.91
N GLU A 292 8.30 -7.95 23.64
CA GLU A 292 8.33 -9.11 22.76
C GLU A 292 9.79 -9.32 22.39
N ILE A 293 10.38 -10.37 22.94
CA ILE A 293 11.62 -10.91 22.40
C ILE A 293 11.20 -11.52 21.08
N ASP A 294 11.28 -10.71 20.01
CA ASP A 294 11.41 -11.26 18.67
C ASP A 294 12.70 -12.06 18.72
N ASP A 295 12.57 -13.38 18.86
CA ASP A 295 13.67 -14.29 18.58
C ASP A 295 14.16 -13.87 17.19
N LEU A 296 15.32 -13.21 17.14
CA LEU A 296 16.06 -12.76 15.96
C LEU A 296 16.53 -13.95 15.10
N SER A 297 15.77 -15.03 15.08
CA SER A 297 15.81 -16.03 14.03
C SER A 297 14.99 -15.49 12.87
N THR A 298 15.63 -14.70 12.01
CA THR A 298 15.19 -14.46 10.62
C THR A 298 15.17 -15.75 9.77
N GLN A 299 15.09 -16.92 10.42
CA GLN A 299 15.20 -18.26 9.85
C GLN A 299 14.05 -19.18 10.29
N THR A 300 13.07 -18.70 11.05
CA THR A 300 11.86 -19.49 11.38
C THR A 300 11.07 -19.88 10.14
N GLU A 301 11.24 -19.17 9.01
CA GLU A 301 10.62 -19.51 7.72
C GLU A 301 11.45 -20.46 6.84
N LEU A 302 12.57 -20.99 7.32
CA LEU A 302 13.39 -21.95 6.55
C LEU A 302 13.04 -23.41 6.83
N ASN A 303 11.94 -23.69 7.55
CA ASN A 303 11.46 -25.06 7.72
C ASN A 303 10.85 -25.59 6.41
N PRO A 304 11.47 -26.58 5.75
CA PRO A 304 10.92 -27.15 4.52
C PRO A 304 9.52 -27.77 4.71
N GLN A 305 9.12 -28.04 5.95
CA GLN A 305 7.81 -28.58 6.31
C GLN A 305 6.74 -27.49 6.54
N ASP A 306 7.12 -26.22 6.74
CA ASP A 306 6.19 -25.10 6.96
C ASP A 306 5.88 -24.32 5.67
N ASP A 307 6.20 -24.88 4.48
CA ASP A 307 5.79 -24.29 3.20
C ASP A 307 4.24 -24.23 3.17
N PRO A 308 3.62 -23.03 3.13
CA PRO A 308 2.17 -22.89 3.08
C PRO A 308 1.59 -23.56 1.83
N PHE A 309 2.41 -23.76 0.79
CA PHE A 309 2.06 -24.46 -0.44
C PHE A 309 2.24 -25.97 -0.37
N LEU A 310 2.83 -26.54 0.69
CA LEU A 310 3.04 -28.00 0.81
C LEU A 310 1.70 -28.75 0.84
N ILE A 311 0.70 -28.21 1.53
CA ILE A 311 -0.66 -28.77 1.58
C ILE A 311 -1.30 -28.72 0.18
N TYR A 312 -1.16 -27.60 -0.52
CA TYR A 312 -1.70 -27.43 -1.89
C TYR A 312 -0.99 -28.34 -2.90
N LYS A 313 0.34 -28.53 -2.78
CA LYS A 313 1.13 -29.46 -3.61
C LYS A 313 0.68 -30.90 -3.38
N LYS A 314 0.50 -31.33 -2.12
CA LYS A 314 -0.02 -32.68 -1.77
C LYS A 314 -1.44 -32.88 -2.31
N LEU A 315 -2.31 -31.88 -2.15
CA LEU A 315 -3.68 -31.93 -2.65
C LEU A 315 -3.74 -32.00 -4.18
N ALA A 316 -2.88 -31.25 -4.89
CA ALA A 316 -2.80 -31.27 -6.35
C ALA A 316 -2.36 -32.65 -6.88
N VAL A 317 -1.37 -33.28 -6.24
CA VAL A 317 -0.93 -34.65 -6.58
C VAL A 317 -2.08 -35.66 -6.41
N PHE A 318 -2.83 -35.56 -5.30
CA PHE A 318 -3.97 -36.44 -5.03
C PHE A 318 -5.12 -36.24 -6.02
N ILE A 319 -5.48 -34.99 -6.32
CA ILE A 319 -6.50 -34.66 -7.34
C ILE A 319 -6.07 -35.17 -8.71
N GLY A 320 -4.79 -35.00 -9.07
CA GLY A 320 -4.23 -35.52 -10.33
C GLY A 320 -4.33 -37.04 -10.43
N ALA A 321 -3.99 -37.76 -9.36
CA ALA A 321 -4.10 -39.22 -9.31
C ALA A 321 -5.57 -39.69 -9.47
N ILE A 322 -6.52 -39.05 -8.77
CA ILE A 322 -7.96 -39.33 -8.90
C ILE A 322 -8.44 -39.04 -10.32
N PHE A 323 -8.02 -37.93 -10.91
CA PHE A 323 -8.38 -37.56 -12.28
C PHE A 323 -7.94 -38.63 -13.30
N PHE A 324 -6.69 -39.11 -13.21
CA PHE A 324 -6.21 -40.17 -14.09
C PHE A 324 -6.92 -41.52 -13.85
N LEU A 325 -7.27 -41.85 -12.59
CA LEU A 325 -8.08 -43.03 -12.28
C LEU A 325 -9.50 -42.93 -12.82
N ALA A 326 -10.15 -41.76 -12.74
CA ALA A 326 -11.46 -41.53 -13.33
C ALA A 326 -11.40 -41.67 -14.85
N LEU A 327 -10.39 -41.10 -15.51
CA LEU A 327 -10.15 -41.25 -16.94
C LEU A 327 -9.93 -42.72 -17.34
N TYR A 328 -9.26 -43.52 -16.51
CA TYR A 328 -9.12 -44.96 -16.76
C TYR A 328 -10.48 -45.67 -16.81
N VAL A 329 -11.36 -45.41 -15.82
CA VAL A 329 -12.70 -46.01 -15.75
C VAL A 329 -13.59 -45.54 -16.92
N LEU A 330 -13.53 -44.25 -17.28
CA LEU A 330 -14.33 -43.64 -18.34
C LEU A 330 -13.87 -44.04 -19.74
N SER A 331 -12.56 -44.07 -20.00
CA SER A 331 -12.01 -44.34 -21.33
C SER A 331 -11.80 -45.83 -21.63
N LYS A 332 -11.83 -46.69 -20.60
CA LYS A 332 -11.48 -48.13 -20.69
C LYS A 332 -10.10 -48.40 -21.32
N ASN A 333 -9.23 -47.40 -21.37
CA ASN A 333 -7.87 -47.47 -21.90
C ASN A 333 -6.87 -47.56 -20.72
N THR A 334 -5.81 -48.36 -20.84
CA THR A 334 -4.80 -48.54 -19.79
C THR A 334 -3.78 -47.40 -19.70
N THR A 335 -3.68 -46.52 -20.70
CA THR A 335 -2.71 -45.40 -20.70
C THR A 335 -2.81 -44.47 -19.46
N PRO A 336 -3.99 -44.01 -19.03
CA PRO A 336 -4.13 -43.16 -17.83
C PRO A 336 -3.67 -43.85 -16.53
N LEU A 337 -3.80 -45.19 -16.46
CA LEU A 337 -3.38 -45.97 -15.29
C LEU A 337 -1.85 -45.91 -15.09
N ILE A 338 -1.08 -45.92 -16.18
CA ILE A 338 0.39 -45.81 -16.13
C ILE A 338 0.79 -44.46 -15.52
N PHE A 339 0.13 -43.37 -15.91
CA PHE A 339 0.39 -42.03 -15.37
C PHE A 339 -0.02 -41.91 -13.90
N ALA A 340 -1.16 -42.49 -13.50
CA ALA A 340 -1.57 -42.53 -12.10
C ALA A 340 -0.52 -43.25 -11.22
N VAL A 341 -0.01 -44.40 -11.68
CA VAL A 341 1.02 -45.16 -10.96
C VAL A 341 2.32 -44.37 -10.86
N LEU A 342 2.76 -43.70 -11.94
CA LEU A 342 3.97 -42.87 -11.89
C LEU A 342 3.87 -41.71 -10.90
N ILE A 343 2.71 -41.03 -10.84
CA ILE A 343 2.46 -39.94 -9.90
C ILE A 343 2.49 -40.44 -8.45
N ILE A 344 1.86 -41.59 -8.19
CA ILE A 344 1.84 -42.20 -6.85
C ILE A 344 3.25 -42.65 -6.44
N SER A 345 4.00 -43.31 -7.33
CA SER A 345 5.37 -43.74 -7.05
C SER A 345 6.30 -42.55 -6.78
N TYR A 346 6.17 -41.46 -7.55
CA TYR A 346 6.91 -40.22 -7.31
C TYR A 346 6.54 -39.58 -5.96
N ASN A 347 5.25 -39.60 -5.59
CA ASN A 347 4.78 -39.08 -4.32
C ASN A 347 5.31 -39.87 -3.11
N ILE A 348 5.47 -41.19 -3.25
CA ILE A 348 6.07 -42.04 -2.22
C ILE A 348 7.58 -41.74 -2.12
N TYR A 349 8.28 -41.68 -3.26
CA TYR A 349 9.73 -41.40 -3.30
C TYR A 349 10.12 -40.05 -2.67
N THR A 350 9.23 -39.05 -2.72
CA THR A 350 9.49 -37.69 -2.21
C THR A 350 9.11 -37.49 -0.74
N GLN A 351 8.47 -38.47 -0.08
CA GLN A 351 8.02 -38.35 1.31
C GLN A 351 9.02 -38.84 2.36
N ASP A 352 10.08 -39.56 1.96
CA ASP A 352 11.06 -40.09 2.92
C ASP A 352 12.05 -39.01 3.39
N PRO A 353 12.12 -38.70 4.70
CA PRO A 353 13.20 -37.91 5.26
C PRO A 353 14.51 -38.69 5.12
N HIS A 354 15.53 -38.07 4.52
CA HIS A 354 16.73 -38.78 4.09
C HIS A 354 17.56 -39.45 5.20
N SER A 355 17.39 -39.12 6.49
CA SER A 355 17.88 -39.87 7.68
C SER A 355 17.39 -39.23 8.99
N THR A 356 17.26 -39.99 10.08
CA THR A 356 17.09 -39.45 11.45
C THR A 356 18.36 -39.64 12.28
N GLY A 357 18.53 -38.85 13.33
CA GLY A 357 19.66 -39.01 14.25
C GLY A 357 19.43 -38.35 15.61
N VAL A 358 20.42 -38.46 16.49
CA VAL A 358 20.42 -37.88 17.84
C VAL A 358 21.61 -36.94 17.99
N VAL A 359 21.33 -35.68 18.30
CA VAL A 359 22.34 -34.68 18.64
C VAL A 359 22.63 -34.76 20.14
N ASN A 360 23.91 -34.78 20.52
CA ASN A 360 24.33 -34.86 21.92
C ASN A 360 23.93 -33.61 22.73
N ALA A 361 23.89 -33.71 24.06
CA ALA A 361 23.65 -32.57 24.95
C ALA A 361 24.80 -31.54 24.87
N ASN A 362 24.48 -30.26 25.11
CA ASN A 362 25.41 -29.13 25.05
C ASN A 362 26.11 -28.91 23.70
N THR A 363 25.50 -29.39 22.62
CA THR A 363 26.01 -29.22 21.25
C THR A 363 25.76 -27.80 20.77
N LYS A 364 26.78 -27.21 20.12
CA LYS A 364 26.73 -25.88 19.53
C LYS A 364 26.11 -25.96 18.13
N VAL A 365 24.92 -25.42 17.97
CA VAL A 365 24.21 -25.40 16.68
C VAL A 365 24.50 -24.08 15.95
N LYS A 366 25.01 -24.22 14.73
CA LYS A 366 25.58 -23.11 13.94
C LYS A 366 24.69 -22.71 12.78
N ILE A 367 24.76 -21.45 12.38
CA ILE A 367 24.01 -20.94 11.22
C ILE A 367 24.62 -21.44 9.89
N LEU A 368 25.95 -21.58 9.82
CA LEU A 368 26.68 -22.01 8.62
C LEU A 368 27.61 -23.20 8.93
N PRO A 369 27.92 -24.06 7.95
CA PRO A 369 28.77 -25.25 8.12
C PRO A 369 30.28 -24.90 8.10
N ILE A 370 30.71 -23.97 8.95
CA ILE A 370 32.10 -23.55 9.09
C ILE A 370 32.50 -23.43 10.56
N GLU A 371 33.81 -23.53 10.87
CA GLU A 371 34.30 -23.49 12.24
C GLU A 371 33.90 -22.20 12.98
N LYS A 372 34.16 -21.04 12.37
CA LYS A 372 33.90 -19.70 12.93
C LYS A 372 32.49 -19.17 12.62
N SER A 373 31.48 -20.03 12.64
CA SER A 373 30.08 -19.61 12.46
C SER A 373 29.45 -19.17 13.79
N THR A 374 28.51 -18.23 13.70
CA THR A 374 27.66 -17.81 14.82
C THR A 374 26.85 -18.99 15.35
N ILE A 375 26.91 -19.19 16.66
CA ILE A 375 26.10 -20.17 17.39
C ILE A 375 24.81 -19.49 17.78
N PHE A 376 23.68 -20.03 17.32
CA PHE A 376 22.36 -19.45 17.60
C PHE A 376 21.53 -20.32 18.55
N TYR A 377 21.94 -21.58 18.75
CA TYR A 377 21.24 -22.52 19.63
C TYR A 377 22.21 -23.49 20.28
N HIS A 378 21.89 -23.87 21.52
CA HIS A 378 22.58 -24.89 22.29
C HIS A 378 21.56 -25.95 22.72
N THR A 379 21.85 -27.23 22.45
CA THR A 379 21.03 -28.33 22.96
C THR A 379 21.22 -28.44 24.46
N LYS A 380 20.13 -28.60 25.22
CA LYS A 380 20.22 -28.80 26.69
C LYS A 380 20.42 -30.27 27.03
N ASP A 381 19.70 -31.13 26.31
CA ASP A 381 19.72 -32.59 26.45
C ASP A 381 20.00 -33.23 25.09
N ALA A 382 20.15 -34.56 25.06
CA ALA A 382 20.23 -35.28 23.81
C ALA A 382 18.88 -35.22 23.08
N GLU A 383 18.86 -34.72 21.85
CA GLU A 383 17.64 -34.44 21.10
C GLU A 383 17.62 -35.21 19.78
N LYS A 384 16.48 -35.86 19.49
CA LYS A 384 16.25 -36.50 18.19
C LYS A 384 15.97 -35.44 17.12
N VAL A 385 16.64 -35.56 15.98
CA VAL A 385 16.59 -34.62 14.86
C VAL A 385 16.37 -35.33 13.53
N ASN A 386 15.80 -34.60 12.57
CA ASN A 386 15.75 -35.01 11.18
C ASN A 386 16.96 -34.41 10.44
N ILE A 387 17.62 -35.20 9.59
CA ILE A 387 18.81 -34.78 8.84
C ILE A 387 18.39 -34.50 7.39
N PHE A 388 18.77 -33.32 6.88
CA PHE A 388 18.39 -32.87 5.53
C PHE A 388 19.55 -32.84 4.56
N ASP A 389 20.75 -32.54 5.06
CA ASP A 389 21.90 -32.29 4.20
C ASP A 389 23.21 -32.52 4.95
N LYS A 390 24.29 -32.74 4.18
CA LYS A 390 25.64 -32.90 4.68
C LYS A 390 26.60 -32.02 3.88
N ASN A 391 27.39 -31.21 4.59
CA ASN A 391 28.46 -30.42 4.00
C ASN A 391 29.74 -30.60 4.84
N ASN A 392 30.71 -31.30 4.27
CA ASN A 392 31.96 -31.69 4.93
C ASN A 392 31.71 -32.39 6.29
N GLU A 393 32.21 -31.81 7.39
CA GLU A 393 32.05 -32.33 8.76
C GLU A 393 30.76 -31.86 9.45
N TYR A 394 29.85 -31.20 8.72
CA TYR A 394 28.62 -30.64 9.29
C TYR A 394 27.38 -31.26 8.66
N TYR A 395 26.38 -31.51 9.50
CA TYR A 395 25.06 -32.00 9.10
C TYR A 395 24.01 -30.92 9.37
N LYS A 396 23.13 -30.69 8.40
CA LYS A 396 21.98 -29.82 8.55
C LYS A 396 20.85 -30.60 9.20
N VAL A 397 20.43 -30.16 10.37
CA VAL A 397 19.47 -30.86 11.22
C VAL A 397 18.27 -29.98 11.58
N LEU A 398 17.07 -30.59 11.67
CA LEU A 398 15.84 -29.97 12.19
C LEU A 398 15.52 -30.58 13.55
N PHE A 399 15.37 -29.71 14.54
CA PHE A 399 14.95 -30.06 15.89
C PHE A 399 13.43 -30.12 15.99
N LYS A 400 12.90 -30.82 16.99
CA LYS A 400 11.45 -30.93 17.25
C LYS A 400 10.77 -29.58 17.49
N ASN A 401 11.51 -28.59 17.96
CA ASN A 401 11.04 -27.23 18.20
C ASN A 401 11.04 -26.34 16.94
N GLY A 402 11.26 -26.92 15.75
CA GLY A 402 11.25 -26.20 14.47
C GLY A 402 12.57 -25.51 14.11
N LYS A 403 13.57 -25.52 15.00
CA LYS A 403 14.88 -24.89 14.74
C LYS A 403 15.68 -25.70 13.72
N ILE A 404 16.35 -25.02 12.80
CA ILE A 404 17.24 -25.62 11.81
C ILE A 404 18.63 -25.04 11.93
N GLY A 405 19.64 -25.91 11.94
CA GLY A 405 21.03 -25.47 11.93
C GLY A 405 22.01 -26.58 11.58
N TRP A 406 23.29 -26.23 11.60
CA TRP A 406 24.39 -27.13 11.31
C TRP A 406 25.04 -27.62 12.60
N VAL A 407 25.19 -28.93 12.73
CA VAL A 407 25.91 -29.59 13.85
C VAL A 407 27.12 -30.34 13.31
N ASN A 408 28.19 -30.41 14.10
CA ASN A 408 29.36 -31.19 13.71
C ASN A 408 29.04 -32.69 13.78
N GLN A 409 29.59 -33.47 12.86
CA GLN A 409 29.44 -34.92 12.82
C GLN A 409 29.84 -35.61 14.13
N LYS A 410 30.81 -35.06 14.87
CA LYS A 410 31.27 -35.60 16.17
C LYS A 410 30.19 -35.53 17.25
N ASP A 411 29.23 -34.62 17.09
CA ASP A 411 28.16 -34.35 18.05
C ASP A 411 26.81 -34.96 17.61
N LEU A 412 26.81 -35.75 16.52
CA LEU A 412 25.61 -36.35 15.93
C LEU A 412 25.78 -37.87 15.76
N SER A 413 24.85 -38.64 16.31
CA SER A 413 24.71 -40.08 16.04
C SER A 413 23.58 -40.30 15.04
N ILE A 414 23.86 -40.93 13.90
CA ILE A 414 22.86 -41.16 12.85
C ILE A 414 22.20 -42.52 13.09
N ASP A 415 20.87 -42.57 13.04
CA ASP A 415 20.11 -43.83 13.09
C ASP A 415 20.27 -44.52 11.71
N ASN A 416 20.82 -45.73 11.67
CA ASN A 416 20.99 -46.52 10.44
C ASN A 416 19.69 -47.18 9.98
#